data_AF-A0A8H7MCK2-F1
#
_entry.id   AF-A0A8H7MCK2-F1
#
_cell.length_a   1.000
_cell.length_b   1.000
_cell.length_c   1.000
_cell.angle_alpha   90.00
_cell.angle_beta   90.00
_cell.angle_gamma   90.00
#
_symmetry.space_group_name_H-M   'P 1'
#
loop_
_entity.id
_entity.type
_entity.pdbx_description
1 polymer ?
#
loop_
_entity_poly.entity_id
_entity_poly.type
_entity_poly.pdbx_seq_one_letter_code
_entity_poly.pdbx_strand_id
1 'polypeptide(L)'
;MASTFQRADGQLGLDTVEQLLRKHESINDAAVVLRDGADAEAVAFVTMHKNIVESQIGNQRQSDNEFETQQIQLWETIFDKGAHTAMGQNLLPNAVARNFTGWVSAYDGAPLNQSDMNEWLDDTIETLLGCCNSHPLNVLELGTGSGLILFGIAKSIQCYLGLELSQTAVDLVTGTASSIP
;
A
#
# COMPACT_ATOMS: atom_id res chain seq x y z
N MET A 1 10.31 12.69 38.65
CA MET A 1 11.77 12.67 38.86
C MET A 1 12.39 12.87 37.49
N ALA A 2 13.16 13.94 37.29
CA ALA A 2 13.79 14.23 36.00
C ALA A 2 15.08 13.41 35.86
N SER A 3 15.15 12.59 34.82
CA SER A 3 16.35 11.82 34.49
C SER A 3 17.35 12.76 33.81
N THR A 4 18.46 13.07 34.48
CA THR A 4 19.48 14.00 33.99
C THR A 4 20.66 13.24 33.41
N PHE A 5 21.05 13.57 32.17
CA PHE A 5 22.27 13.10 31.53
C PHE A 5 23.45 14.00 31.92
N GLN A 6 24.59 13.43 32.37
CA GLN A 6 25.80 14.20 32.69
C GLN A 6 26.88 13.98 31.62
N ARG A 7 27.24 15.04 30.89
CA ARG A 7 28.56 15.17 30.23
C ARG A 7 29.41 16.20 30.96
N ALA A 8 30.72 16.10 30.77
CA ALA A 8 31.76 16.79 31.54
C ALA A 8 31.81 18.32 31.38
N ASP A 9 31.02 18.92 30.50
CA ASP A 9 31.11 20.33 30.09
C ASP A 9 29.82 21.17 30.30
N GLY A 10 28.75 20.61 30.87
CA GLY A 10 27.55 21.36 31.25
C GLY A 10 26.29 20.50 31.30
N GLN A 11 25.36 20.82 32.20
CA GLN A 11 24.06 20.15 32.30
C GLN A 11 23.16 20.58 31.13
N LEU A 12 23.06 19.76 30.08
CA LEU A 12 21.95 19.83 29.14
C LEU A 12 20.95 18.73 29.52
N GLY A 13 19.87 19.10 30.20
CA GLY A 13 18.81 18.15 30.53
C GLY A 13 18.08 17.67 29.26
N LEU A 14 17.53 16.46 29.28
CA LEU A 14 16.77 15.90 28.15
C LEU A 14 15.57 16.80 27.79
N ASP A 15 14.95 17.39 28.82
CA ASP A 15 13.92 18.42 28.72
C ASP A 15 14.37 19.65 27.94
N THR A 16 15.65 20.04 28.07
CA THR A 16 16.23 21.15 27.31
C THR A 16 16.38 20.77 25.83
N VAL A 17 16.76 19.52 25.54
CA VAL A 17 16.81 19.00 24.16
C VAL A 17 15.40 18.95 23.56
N GLU A 18 14.41 18.45 24.30
CA GLU A 18 13.00 18.46 23.87
C GLU A 18 12.51 19.87 23.56
N GLN A 19 12.78 20.84 24.44
CA GLN A 19 12.41 22.24 24.23
C GLN A 19 13.10 22.85 23.02
N LEU A 20 14.37 22.52 22.78
CA LEU A 20 15.09 22.98 21.59
C LEU A 20 14.51 22.39 20.31
N LEU A 21 14.17 21.09 20.31
CA LEU A 21 13.54 20.43 19.17
C LEU A 21 12.16 21.04 18.87
N ARG A 22 11.34 21.30 19.89
CA ARG A 22 10.02 21.94 19.74
C ARG A 22 10.08 23.39 19.24
N LYS A 23 11.23 24.04 19.28
CA LYS A 23 11.42 25.38 18.67
C LYS A 23 11.63 25.32 17.16
N HIS A 24 11.94 24.14 16.60
CA HIS A 24 12.11 23.99 15.17
C HIS A 24 10.73 24.02 14.49
N GLU A 25 10.58 24.85 13.45
CA GLU A 25 9.29 25.13 12.80
C GLU A 25 8.58 23.90 12.21
N SER A 26 9.35 22.84 11.89
CA SER A 26 8.81 21.58 11.37
C SER A 26 8.34 20.60 12.45
N ILE A 27 8.73 20.79 13.72
CA ILE A 27 8.50 19.83 14.80
C ILE A 27 7.32 20.28 15.66
N ASN A 28 6.28 19.46 15.72
CA ASN A 28 5.11 19.69 16.55
C ASN A 28 5.31 19.23 18.00
N ASP A 29 5.97 18.09 18.18
CA ASP A 29 6.22 17.51 19.50
C ASP A 29 7.53 16.73 19.49
N ALA A 30 8.20 16.64 20.64
CA ALA A 30 9.42 15.88 20.82
C ALA A 30 9.47 15.25 22.21
N ALA A 31 9.92 13.99 22.27
CA ALA A 31 10.24 13.26 23.48
C ALA A 31 11.64 12.67 23.36
N VAL A 32 12.50 12.88 24.36
CA VAL A 32 13.89 12.42 24.35
C VAL A 32 14.08 11.44 25.50
N VAL A 33 14.49 10.22 25.17
CA VAL A 33 14.76 9.15 26.15
C VAL A 33 16.22 8.76 26.09
N LEU A 34 16.76 8.33 27.23
CA LEU A 34 18.06 7.65 27.26
C LEU A 34 17.83 6.17 26.97
N ARG A 35 18.56 5.65 26.00
CA ARG A 35 18.65 4.23 25.73
C ARG A 35 19.85 3.67 26.47
N ASP A 36 19.58 2.80 27.43
CA ASP A 36 20.63 2.07 28.15
C ASP A 36 21.32 1.08 27.21
N GLY A 37 22.65 1.12 27.20
CA GLY A 37 23.53 0.32 26.33
C GLY A 37 24.98 0.41 26.82
N ALA A 38 25.93 -0.19 26.09
CA ALA A 38 27.36 -0.11 26.43
C ALA A 38 27.84 1.36 26.47
N ASP A 39 27.27 2.19 25.60
CA ASP A 39 27.36 3.65 25.64
C ASP A 39 25.94 4.21 25.80
N ALA A 40 25.73 5.11 26.75
CA ALA A 40 24.44 5.76 26.97
C ALA A 40 24.14 6.74 25.82
N GLU A 41 23.06 6.50 25.09
CA GLU A 41 22.65 7.31 23.93
C GLU A 41 21.30 7.99 24.18
N ALA A 42 21.20 9.26 23.80
CA ALA A 42 19.92 9.96 23.77
C ALA A 42 19.21 9.73 22.42
N VAL A 43 17.97 9.27 22.47
CA VAL A 43 17.12 9.04 21.30
C VAL A 43 15.94 10.00 21.34
N ALA A 44 15.76 10.78 20.28
CA ALA A 44 14.66 11.72 20.13
C ALA A 44 13.58 11.16 19.21
N PHE A 45 12.35 11.11 19.71
CA PHE A 45 11.15 10.86 18.91
C PHE A 45 10.48 12.20 18.64
N VAL A 46 10.17 12.49 17.38
CA VAL A 46 9.57 13.75 16.97
C VAL A 46 8.28 13.52 16.18
N THR A 47 7.29 14.36 16.41
CA THR A 47 6.14 14.49 15.51
C THR A 47 6.32 15.76 14.69
N MET A 48 5.95 15.71 13.41
CA MET A 48 6.04 16.88 12.53
C MET A 48 4.71 17.63 12.50
N HIS A 49 4.78 18.94 12.30
CA HIS A 49 3.60 19.77 12.06
C HIS A 49 2.87 19.33 10.79
N LYS A 50 1.56 19.05 10.91
CA LYS A 50 0.73 18.53 9.82
C LYS A 50 0.75 19.42 8.58
N ASN A 51 0.70 20.74 8.75
CA ASN A 51 0.81 21.70 7.64
C ASN A 51 2.20 21.70 6.96
N ILE A 52 3.27 21.37 7.68
CA ILE A 52 4.61 21.22 7.08
C ILE A 52 4.69 19.93 6.28
N VAL A 53 4.15 18.82 6.81
CA VAL A 53 4.04 17.56 6.06
C VAL A 53 3.15 17.74 4.82
N GLU A 54 1.99 18.38 4.97
CA GLU A 54 1.05 18.63 3.88
C GLU A 54 1.57 19.64 2.87
N SER A 55 2.33 20.67 3.28
CA SER A 55 2.99 21.60 2.36
C SER A 55 4.24 21.03 1.72
N GLN A 56 4.94 20.07 2.34
CA GLN A 56 5.99 19.31 1.66
C GLN A 56 5.37 18.40 0.60
N ILE A 57 4.27 17.71 0.90
CA ILE A 57 3.49 16.95 -0.08
C ILE A 57 2.90 17.89 -1.16
N GLY A 58 2.43 19.08 -0.76
CA GLY A 58 1.79 20.07 -1.65
C GLY A 58 2.76 20.94 -2.47
N ASN A 59 3.99 21.15 -2.01
CA ASN A 59 5.07 21.80 -2.77
C ASN A 59 5.85 20.79 -3.62
N GLN A 60 5.94 19.52 -3.18
CA GLN A 60 6.24 18.42 -4.10
C GLN A 60 5.23 18.46 -5.25
N ARG A 61 3.95 18.76 -4.97
CA ARG A 61 2.92 19.00 -5.99
C ARG A 61 3.18 20.10 -7.04
N GLN A 62 4.18 20.94 -6.81
CA GLN A 62 4.61 22.00 -7.74
C GLN A 62 5.97 21.72 -8.41
N SER A 63 6.76 20.77 -7.89
CA SER A 63 8.01 20.27 -8.50
C SER A 63 7.82 18.90 -9.17
N ASP A 64 6.60 18.63 -9.66
CA ASP A 64 5.85 17.39 -9.38
C ASP A 64 6.12 16.15 -10.24
N ASN A 65 7.03 16.20 -11.20
CA ASN A 65 7.22 15.01 -12.04
C ASN A 65 8.16 13.99 -11.39
N GLU A 66 9.28 14.39 -10.81
CA GLU A 66 10.33 13.42 -10.47
C GLU A 66 10.02 12.58 -9.23
N PHE A 67 9.45 13.15 -8.17
CA PHE A 67 9.12 12.39 -6.96
C PHE A 67 7.89 11.49 -7.16
N GLU A 68 6.84 12.00 -7.82
CA GLU A 68 5.67 11.20 -8.20
C GLU A 68 6.10 10.07 -9.16
N THR A 69 6.93 10.38 -10.17
CA THR A 69 7.49 9.36 -11.07
C THR A 69 8.31 8.31 -10.31
N GLN A 70 9.12 8.71 -9.33
CA GLN A 70 9.88 7.75 -8.50
C GLN A 70 8.97 6.85 -7.65
N GLN A 71 7.89 7.40 -7.09
CA GLN A 71 6.90 6.62 -6.34
C GLN A 71 6.17 5.63 -7.26
N ILE A 72 5.74 6.08 -8.44
CA ILE A 72 5.10 5.22 -9.45
C ILE A 72 6.08 4.12 -9.91
N GLN A 73 7.33 4.46 -10.24
CA GLN A 73 8.35 3.50 -10.65
C GLN A 73 8.68 2.47 -9.56
N LEU A 74 8.69 2.88 -8.28
CA LEU A 74 8.87 1.97 -7.16
C LEU A 74 7.70 0.98 -7.09
N TRP A 75 6.47 1.47 -7.22
CA TRP A 75 5.27 0.62 -7.24
C TRP A 75 5.26 -0.33 -8.44
N GLU A 76 5.54 0.15 -9.65
CA GLU A 76 5.72 -0.68 -10.85
C GLU A 76 6.75 -1.80 -10.60
N THR A 77 7.90 -1.44 -10.01
CA THR A 77 8.96 -2.41 -9.71
C THR A 77 8.51 -3.49 -8.73
N ILE A 78 7.75 -3.14 -7.68
CA ILE A 78 7.25 -4.09 -6.69
C ILE A 78 6.23 -5.04 -7.32
N PHE A 79 5.31 -4.52 -8.14
CA PHE A 79 4.28 -5.32 -8.78
C PHE A 79 4.83 -6.22 -9.88
N ASP A 80 5.72 -5.73 -10.73
CA ASP A 80 6.32 -6.52 -11.82
C ASP A 80 7.26 -7.60 -11.29
N LYS A 81 8.09 -7.31 -10.27
CA LYS A 81 9.03 -8.30 -9.71
C LYS A 81 8.39 -9.27 -8.71
N GLY A 82 7.17 -9.00 -8.26
CA GLY A 82 6.50 -9.73 -7.20
C GLY A 82 5.35 -10.63 -7.69
N ALA A 83 4.15 -10.31 -7.20
CA ALA A 83 2.97 -11.18 -7.23
C ALA A 83 2.53 -11.64 -8.64
N HIS A 84 2.68 -10.79 -9.67
CA HIS A 84 2.20 -11.11 -11.02
C HIS A 84 3.12 -12.06 -11.79
N THR A 85 4.44 -11.99 -11.56
CA THR A 85 5.39 -12.94 -12.15
C THR A 85 5.19 -14.36 -11.60
N ALA A 86 4.86 -14.50 -10.32
CA ALA A 86 4.53 -15.79 -9.71
C ALA A 86 3.22 -16.39 -10.26
N MET A 87 2.29 -15.54 -10.70
CA MET A 87 1.01 -15.93 -11.26
C MET A 87 1.08 -16.37 -12.75
N GLY A 88 2.02 -15.82 -13.53
CA GLY A 88 2.18 -16.14 -14.96
C GLY A 88 2.74 -17.54 -15.25
N GLN A 89 3.18 -18.29 -14.25
CA GLN A 89 3.75 -19.63 -14.45
C GLN A 89 2.66 -20.71 -14.35
N ASN A 90 2.24 -21.25 -15.50
CA ASN A 90 1.48 -22.51 -15.63
C ASN A 90 0.06 -22.54 -15.02
N LEU A 91 -0.82 -21.59 -15.34
CA LEU A 91 -2.23 -21.70 -14.99
C LEU A 91 -3.12 -21.89 -16.22
N LEU A 92 -4.03 -22.87 -16.12
CA LEU A 92 -5.16 -23.04 -17.04
C LEU A 92 -6.09 -21.82 -16.92
N PRO A 93 -6.76 -21.36 -17.99
CA PRO A 93 -7.64 -20.17 -17.95
C PRO A 93 -8.67 -20.18 -16.82
N ASN A 94 -9.25 -21.35 -16.50
CA ASN A 94 -10.22 -21.49 -15.40
C ASN A 94 -9.61 -21.36 -13.99
N ALA A 95 -8.29 -21.52 -13.85
CA ALA A 95 -7.57 -21.37 -12.59
C ALA A 95 -7.18 -19.91 -12.30
N VAL A 96 -7.28 -19.00 -13.28
CA VAL A 96 -6.91 -17.58 -13.14
C VAL A 96 -7.99 -16.79 -12.39
N ALA A 97 -9.27 -17.10 -12.60
CA ALA A 97 -10.41 -16.34 -12.04
C ALA A 97 -10.47 -16.31 -10.50
N ARG A 98 -9.83 -17.26 -9.82
CA ARG A 98 -9.74 -17.34 -8.35
C ARG A 98 -8.32 -17.65 -7.88
N ASN A 99 -7.35 -17.05 -8.57
CA ASN A 99 -5.98 -17.15 -8.13
C ASN A 99 -5.69 -16.07 -7.08
N PHE A 100 -5.54 -16.50 -5.82
CA PHE A 100 -5.20 -15.63 -4.69
C PHE A 100 -3.69 -15.53 -4.44
N THR A 101 -2.85 -15.93 -5.40
CA THR A 101 -1.39 -15.77 -5.31
C THR A 101 -1.04 -14.30 -5.08
N GLY A 102 -0.21 -14.03 -4.07
CA GLY A 102 0.16 -12.67 -3.65
C GLY A 102 -0.64 -12.17 -2.43
N TRP A 103 -1.76 -12.80 -2.09
CA TRP A 103 -2.50 -12.51 -0.87
C TRP A 103 -1.93 -13.31 0.30
N VAL A 104 -1.14 -12.62 1.13
CA VAL A 104 -0.48 -13.20 2.30
C VAL A 104 -0.88 -12.47 3.57
N SER A 105 -0.88 -13.19 4.68
CA SER A 105 -1.11 -12.62 6.01
C SER A 105 0.02 -11.66 6.38
N ALA A 106 -0.34 -10.46 6.83
CA ALA A 106 0.63 -9.47 7.31
C ALA A 106 1.31 -9.87 8.63
N TYR A 107 0.83 -10.92 9.31
CA TYR A 107 1.37 -11.40 10.59
C TYR A 107 2.57 -12.32 10.41
N ASP A 108 2.49 -13.24 9.44
CA ASP A 108 3.45 -14.33 9.27
C ASP A 108 3.91 -14.51 7.81
N GLY A 109 3.34 -13.75 6.86
CA GLY A 109 3.64 -13.85 5.45
C GLY A 109 3.12 -15.13 4.79
N ALA A 110 2.32 -15.94 5.50
CA ALA A 110 1.75 -17.17 4.95
C ALA A 110 0.60 -16.85 3.97
N PRO A 111 0.36 -17.70 2.95
CA PRO A 111 -0.82 -17.55 2.09
C PRO A 111 -2.11 -17.54 2.91
N LEU A 112 -3.03 -16.66 2.56
CA LEU A 112 -4.35 -16.63 3.20
C LEU A 112 -5.15 -17.91 2.89
N ASN A 113 -6.04 -18.28 3.80
CA ASN A 113 -6.89 -19.45 3.62
C ASN A 113 -7.77 -19.26 2.38
N GLN A 114 -7.76 -20.26 1.49
CA GLN A 114 -8.50 -20.20 0.24
C GLN A 114 -10.02 -20.13 0.45
N SER A 115 -10.56 -20.75 1.49
CA SER A 115 -12.00 -20.67 1.81
C SER A 115 -12.41 -19.24 2.14
N ASP A 116 -11.66 -18.59 3.03
CA ASP A 116 -11.93 -17.21 3.46
C ASP A 116 -11.80 -16.24 2.28
N MET A 117 -10.81 -16.44 1.42
CA MET A 117 -10.64 -15.63 0.20
C MET A 117 -11.76 -15.86 -0.83
N ASN A 118 -12.32 -17.06 -0.89
CA ASN A 118 -13.49 -17.33 -1.74
C ASN A 118 -14.74 -16.65 -1.20
N GLU A 119 -14.99 -16.74 0.12
CA GLU A 119 -16.11 -16.06 0.78
C GLU A 119 -16.02 -14.55 0.56
N TRP A 120 -14.85 -13.96 0.80
CA TRP A 120 -14.61 -12.54 0.53
C TRP A 120 -14.91 -12.14 -0.92
N LEU A 121 -14.46 -12.94 -1.89
CA LEU A 121 -14.70 -12.66 -3.30
C LEU A 121 -16.17 -12.82 -3.66
N ASP A 122 -16.85 -13.85 -3.14
CA ASP A 122 -18.26 -14.13 -3.38
C ASP A 122 -19.14 -12.99 -2.84
N ASP A 123 -18.92 -12.57 -1.60
CA ASP A 123 -19.64 -11.46 -0.97
C ASP A 123 -19.43 -10.14 -1.73
N THR A 124 -18.21 -9.92 -2.23
CA THR A 124 -17.88 -8.75 -3.04
C THR A 124 -18.64 -8.77 -4.37
N ILE A 125 -18.67 -9.90 -5.06
CA ILE A 125 -19.39 -10.08 -6.32
C ILE A 125 -20.91 -9.92 -6.10
N GLU A 126 -21.46 -10.55 -5.06
CA GLU A 126 -22.88 -10.45 -4.71
C GLU A 126 -23.27 -8.99 -4.45
N THR A 127 -22.45 -8.25 -3.70
CA THR A 127 -22.67 -6.83 -3.42
C THR A 127 -22.69 -6.00 -4.71
N LEU A 128 -21.73 -6.23 -5.62
CA LEU A 128 -21.66 -5.51 -6.90
C LEU A 128 -22.89 -5.80 -7.78
N LEU A 129 -23.30 -7.07 -7.89
CA LEU A 129 -24.44 -7.48 -8.71
C LEU A 129 -25.78 -7.05 -8.09
N GLY A 130 -25.88 -7.07 -6.76
CA GLY A 130 -27.08 -6.66 -6.01
C GLY A 130 -27.44 -5.19 -6.22
N CYS A 131 -26.46 -4.33 -6.48
CA CYS A 131 -26.69 -2.91 -6.75
C CYS A 131 -27.42 -2.63 -8.07
N CYS A 132 -27.50 -3.60 -8.99
CA CYS A 132 -27.77 -3.30 -10.40
C CYS A 132 -29.14 -3.78 -10.92
N ASN A 133 -30.02 -4.30 -10.06
CA ASN A 133 -31.41 -4.67 -10.42
C ASN A 133 -31.50 -5.42 -11.77
N SER A 134 -30.61 -6.40 -11.99
CA SER A 134 -30.52 -7.19 -13.23
C SER A 134 -30.11 -6.44 -14.51
N HIS A 135 -29.61 -5.21 -14.41
CA HIS A 135 -29.03 -4.50 -15.55
C HIS A 135 -27.54 -4.83 -15.72
N PRO A 136 -27.05 -4.98 -16.97
CA PRO A 136 -25.63 -5.08 -17.26
C PRO A 136 -24.81 -3.90 -16.69
N LEU A 137 -23.60 -4.19 -16.23
CA LEU A 137 -22.69 -3.28 -15.54
C LEU A 137 -21.80 -2.50 -16.52
N ASN A 138 -21.58 -1.22 -16.24
CA ASN A 138 -20.46 -0.46 -16.81
C ASN A 138 -19.45 -0.23 -15.69
N VAL A 139 -18.27 -0.85 -15.80
CA VAL A 139 -17.30 -0.93 -14.70
C VAL A 139 -16.02 -0.20 -15.07
N LEU A 140 -15.53 0.63 -14.14
CA LEU A 140 -14.17 1.13 -14.10
C LEU A 140 -13.49 0.51 -12.89
N GLU A 141 -12.47 -0.31 -13.10
CA GLU A 141 -11.65 -0.89 -12.04
C GLU A 141 -10.26 -0.24 -12.05
N LEU A 142 -9.80 0.19 -10.88
CA LEU A 142 -8.45 0.72 -10.68
C LEU A 142 -7.63 -0.32 -9.94
N GLY A 143 -6.55 -0.79 -10.55
CA GLY A 143 -5.76 -1.92 -10.07
C GLY A 143 -6.44 -3.26 -10.36
N THR A 144 -6.69 -3.55 -11.64
CA THR A 144 -7.34 -4.81 -12.07
C THR A 144 -6.56 -6.05 -11.66
N GLY A 145 -5.24 -5.94 -11.51
CA GLY A 145 -4.37 -7.03 -11.15
C GLY A 145 -4.62 -8.24 -12.05
N SER A 146 -4.90 -9.39 -11.44
CA SER A 146 -5.17 -10.64 -12.16
C SER A 146 -6.61 -10.83 -12.65
N GLY A 147 -7.48 -9.84 -12.44
CA GLY A 147 -8.87 -9.88 -12.92
C GLY A 147 -9.83 -10.65 -12.03
N LEU A 148 -9.58 -10.74 -10.71
CA LEU A 148 -10.48 -11.43 -9.76
C LEU A 148 -11.93 -10.92 -9.86
N ILE A 149 -12.12 -9.59 -9.88
CA ILE A 149 -13.44 -8.99 -10.01
C ILE A 149 -13.96 -9.16 -11.43
N LEU A 150 -13.19 -8.77 -12.45
CA LEU A 150 -13.55 -8.92 -13.87
C LEU A 150 -14.14 -10.30 -14.18
N PHE A 151 -13.43 -11.37 -13.79
CA PHE A 151 -13.86 -12.74 -14.08
C PHE A 151 -15.02 -13.20 -13.19
N GLY A 152 -15.16 -12.63 -11.99
CA GLY A 152 -16.30 -12.85 -11.11
C GLY A 152 -17.62 -12.32 -11.66
N ILE A 153 -17.59 -11.19 -12.35
CA ILE A 153 -18.80 -10.51 -12.89
C ILE A 153 -18.91 -10.56 -14.43
N ALA A 154 -18.05 -11.32 -15.11
CA ALA A 154 -17.93 -11.37 -16.59
C ALA A 154 -19.28 -11.42 -17.33
N LYS A 155 -20.24 -12.24 -16.85
CA LYS A 155 -21.54 -12.46 -17.50
C LYS A 155 -22.53 -11.30 -17.35
N SER A 156 -22.24 -10.36 -16.46
CA SER A 156 -23.12 -9.26 -16.11
C SER A 156 -22.57 -7.91 -16.56
N ILE A 157 -21.52 -7.89 -17.39
CA ILE A 157 -20.86 -6.67 -17.85
C ILE A 157 -21.37 -6.26 -19.24
N GLN A 158 -21.64 -4.96 -19.40
CA GLN A 158 -21.82 -4.30 -20.70
C GLN A 158 -20.51 -3.68 -21.21
N CYS A 159 -19.75 -3.04 -20.31
CA CYS A 159 -18.45 -2.44 -20.62
C CYS A 159 -17.53 -2.53 -19.41
N TYR A 160 -16.26 -2.89 -19.62
CA TYR A 160 -15.24 -2.95 -18.58
C TYR A 160 -14.02 -2.14 -18.99
N LEU A 161 -13.61 -1.20 -18.14
CA LEU A 161 -12.35 -0.49 -18.25
C LEU A 161 -11.51 -0.80 -17.02
N GLY A 162 -10.46 -1.61 -17.20
CA GLY A 162 -9.47 -1.88 -16.15
C GLY A 162 -8.24 -1.00 -16.35
N LEU A 163 -7.80 -0.33 -15.28
CA LEU A 163 -6.52 0.35 -15.24
C LEU A 163 -5.56 -0.45 -14.37
N GLU A 164 -4.39 -0.78 -14.90
CA GLU A 164 -3.37 -1.56 -14.19
C GLU A 164 -1.98 -1.03 -14.59
N LEU A 165 -1.10 -0.90 -13.60
CA LEU A 165 0.27 -0.42 -13.78
C LEU A 165 1.20 -1.55 -14.23
N SER A 166 0.95 -2.79 -13.79
CA SER A 166 1.78 -3.93 -14.18
C SER A 166 1.42 -4.44 -15.57
N GLN A 167 2.34 -4.30 -16.53
CA GLN A 167 2.18 -4.84 -17.88
C GLN A 167 1.97 -6.37 -17.86
N THR A 168 2.65 -7.06 -16.95
CA THR A 168 2.50 -8.53 -16.79
C THR A 168 1.07 -8.92 -16.43
N ALA A 169 0.44 -8.14 -15.54
CA ALA A 169 -0.95 -8.35 -15.14
C ALA A 169 -1.92 -8.05 -16.29
N VAL A 170 -1.69 -6.95 -17.02
CA VAL A 170 -2.45 -6.59 -18.23
C VAL A 170 -2.40 -7.70 -19.27
N ASP A 171 -1.22 -8.24 -19.56
CA ASP A 171 -1.04 -9.32 -20.55
C ASP A 171 -1.78 -10.59 -20.13
N LEU A 172 -1.69 -10.97 -18.85
CA LEU A 172 -2.38 -12.12 -18.28
C LEU A 172 -3.91 -11.98 -18.39
N VAL A 173 -4.45 -10.83 -17.96
CA VAL A 173 -5.88 -10.58 -17.95
C VAL A 173 -6.43 -10.48 -19.36
N THR A 174 -5.74 -9.78 -20.26
CA THR A 174 -6.17 -9.62 -21.66
C THR A 174 -6.17 -10.98 -22.39
N GLY A 175 -5.12 -11.78 -22.17
CA GLY A 175 -5.03 -13.14 -22.71
C GLY A 175 -6.15 -14.05 -22.20
N THR A 176 -6.47 -13.95 -20.90
CA THR A 176 -7.53 -14.75 -20.28
C THR A 176 -8.92 -14.28 -20.69
N ALA A 177 -9.17 -12.97 -20.70
CA ALA A 177 -10.45 -12.38 -21.11
C ALA A 177 -10.83 -12.74 -22.55
N SER A 178 -9.84 -12.86 -23.44
CA SER A 178 -10.06 -13.29 -24.84
C SER A 178 -10.58 -14.74 -24.96
N SER A 179 -10.47 -15.53 -23.89
CA SER A 179 -10.96 -16.93 -23.83
C SER A 179 -12.35 -17.06 -23.20
N ILE A 180 -12.91 -15.96 -22.68
CA ILE A 180 -14.25 -15.93 -22.07
C ILE A 180 -15.24 -15.43 -23.13
N PRO A 181 -16.35 -16.16 -23.35
CA PRO A 181 -17.33 -15.84 -24.39
C PRO A 181 -18.14 -14.56 -24.13
#